data_AF-A0A430KTJ2-F1
#
_entry.id   AF-A0A430KTJ2-F1
#
_cell.length_a   1.000
_cell.length_b   1.000
_cell.length_c   1.000
_cell.angle_alpha   90.00
_cell.angle_beta   90.00
_cell.angle_gamma   90.00
#
_symmetry.space_group_name_H-M   'P 1'
#
loop_
_entity.id
_entity.type
_entity.pdbx_description
1 polymer ?
#
loop_
_entity_poly.entity_id
_entity_poly.type
_entity_poly.pdbx_seq_one_letter_code
_entity_poly.pdbx_strand_id
1 'polypeptide(L)'
;MAQLSPAALNWLQQFSDIEHLQQAIFAVLKKYSAGQQTGDNPDDEAEFVDLVKQQDQLIRRLPFDQLNAEDVSQLQDKIAQLQQHHQTLTQAINHQKQRLLNQSSQSKKAGRSIKAYQQTQDL
;
A
#
# COMPACT_ATOMS: atom_id res chain seq x y z
N MET A 1 -23.23 25.49 16.44
CA MET A 1 -22.31 24.34 16.30
C MET A 1 -22.99 23.37 15.36
N ALA A 2 -22.45 23.15 14.17
CA ALA A 2 -23.05 22.19 13.25
C ALA A 2 -22.84 20.79 13.83
N GLN A 3 -23.93 20.04 14.04
CA GLN A 3 -23.86 18.67 14.54
C GLN A 3 -23.64 17.76 13.34
N LEU A 4 -22.52 17.03 13.36
CA LEU A 4 -22.26 15.97 12.38
C LEU A 4 -23.36 14.91 12.47
N SER A 5 -23.81 14.42 11.31
CA SER A 5 -24.77 13.33 11.28
C SER A 5 -24.17 12.04 11.86
N PRO A 6 -25.00 11.09 12.31
CA PRO A 6 -24.52 9.77 12.72
C PRO A 6 -23.71 9.06 11.62
N ALA A 7 -24.05 9.31 10.35
CA ALA A 7 -23.31 8.78 9.20
C ALA A 7 -21.92 9.42 9.08
N ALA A 8 -21.80 10.74 9.30
CA ALA A 8 -20.54 11.45 9.32
C ALA A 8 -19.61 11.00 10.46
N LEU A 9 -20.18 10.70 11.64
CA LEU A 9 -19.41 10.14 12.76
C LEU A 9 -18.87 8.73 12.43
N ASN A 10 -19.70 7.87 11.83
CA ASN A 10 -19.28 6.55 11.37
C ASN A 10 -18.19 6.65 10.28
N TRP A 11 -18.37 7.57 9.34
CA TRP A 11 -17.37 7.85 8.31
C TRP A 11 -16.03 8.28 8.91
N LEU A 12 -16.04 9.18 9.90
CA LEU A 12 -14.83 9.63 10.61
C LEU A 12 -14.14 8.49 11.36
N GLN A 13 -14.91 7.59 11.98
CA GLN A 13 -14.36 6.43 12.67
C GLN A 13 -13.66 5.49 11.67
N GLN A 14 -14.32 5.16 10.55
CA GLN A 14 -13.71 4.34 9.51
C GLN A 14 -12.51 5.04 8.84
N PHE A 15 -12.55 6.36 8.70
CA PHE A 15 -11.40 7.14 8.24
C PHE A 15 -10.19 6.97 9.17
N SER A 16 -10.40 7.03 10.49
CA SER A 16 -9.33 6.78 11.47
C SER A 16 -8.75 5.37 11.36
N ASP A 17 -9.60 4.36 11.14
CA ASP A 17 -9.14 2.98 10.94
C ASP A 17 -8.29 2.84 9.67
N ILE A 18 -8.69 3.52 8.59
CA ILE A 18 -7.92 3.58 7.34
C ILE A 18 -6.58 4.30 7.54
N GLU A 19 -6.54 5.39 8.32
CA GLU A 19 -5.29 6.09 8.65
C GLU A 19 -4.34 5.19 9.46
N HIS A 20 -4.84 4.43 10.42
CA HIS A 20 -4.02 3.49 11.19
C HIS A 20 -3.43 2.38 10.30
N LEU A 21 -4.25 1.79 9.42
CA LEU A 21 -3.76 0.80 8.46
C LEU A 21 -2.72 1.40 7.50
N GLN A 22 -2.93 2.63 7.08
CA GLN A 22 -1.98 3.32 6.23
C GLN A 22 -0.63 3.55 6.90
N GLN A 23 -0.63 3.95 8.18
CA GLN A 23 0.60 4.05 8.96
C GLN A 23 1.32 2.70 9.08
N ALA A 24 0.57 1.61 9.27
CA ALA A 24 1.12 0.25 9.28
C ALA A 24 1.76 -0.10 7.92
N ILE A 25 1.08 0.18 6.81
CA ILE A 25 1.62 -0.08 5.46
C ILE A 25 2.90 0.74 5.23
N PHE A 26 2.93 2.01 5.63
CA PHE A 26 4.15 2.82 5.51
C PHE A 26 5.28 2.34 6.42
N ALA A 27 4.97 1.82 7.60
CA ALA A 27 5.98 1.21 8.47
C ALA A 27 6.63 -0.01 7.81
N VAL A 28 5.83 -0.87 7.17
CA VAL A 28 6.30 -2.01 6.39
C VAL A 28 7.13 -1.54 5.18
N LEU A 29 6.64 -0.58 4.39
CA LEU A 29 7.38 0.00 3.26
C LEU A 29 8.72 0.62 3.68
N LYS A 30 8.77 1.27 4.84
CA LYS A 30 10.00 1.85 5.38
C LYS A 30 11.03 0.76 5.67
N LYS A 31 10.63 -0.37 6.25
CA LYS A 31 11.51 -1.54 6.44
C LYS A 31 12.11 -2.02 5.10
N TYR A 32 11.29 -2.12 4.04
CA TYR A 32 11.76 -2.46 2.69
C TYR A 32 12.72 -1.45 2.05
N SER A 33 12.57 -0.15 2.35
CA SER A 33 13.43 0.91 1.81
C SER A 33 14.75 1.06 2.56
N ALA A 34 14.79 0.74 3.86
CA ALA A 34 15.94 0.99 4.73
C ALA A 34 17.08 -0.04 4.58
N GLY A 35 17.00 -0.95 3.61
CA GLY A 35 18.04 -1.95 3.37
C GLY A 35 18.12 -3.05 4.42
N GLN A 36 17.16 -3.13 5.35
CA GLN A 36 16.93 -4.38 6.06
C GLN A 36 16.56 -5.43 5.01
N GLN A 37 17.22 -6.59 5.02
CA GLN A 37 17.04 -7.69 4.08
C GLN A 37 15.67 -8.40 4.23
N THR A 38 14.59 -7.64 4.45
CA THR A 38 13.21 -8.13 4.43
C THR A 38 12.68 -8.34 3.01
N GLY A 39 13.42 -7.89 1.99
CA GLY A 39 13.11 -8.13 0.57
C GLY A 39 13.08 -9.59 0.13
N ASP A 40 13.66 -10.51 0.92
CA ASP A 40 13.69 -11.95 0.65
C ASP A 40 12.79 -12.75 1.62
N ASN A 41 12.13 -12.09 2.58
CA ASN A 41 11.27 -12.77 3.53
C ASN A 41 9.83 -12.79 3.00
N PRO A 42 9.30 -13.95 2.57
CA PRO A 42 7.96 -14.04 1.98
C PRO A 42 6.85 -13.61 2.95
N ASP A 43 7.11 -13.66 4.26
CA ASP A 43 6.17 -13.27 5.30
C ASP A 43 5.91 -11.76 5.32
N ASP A 44 6.95 -10.93 5.12
CA ASP A 44 6.80 -9.47 5.07
C ASP A 44 6.03 -9.03 3.81
N GLU A 45 6.17 -9.78 2.71
CA GLU A 45 5.47 -9.50 1.44
C GLU A 45 4.00 -9.88 1.55
N ALA A 46 3.71 -11.04 2.15
CA ALA A 46 2.36 -11.46 2.46
C ALA A 46 1.66 -10.44 3.39
N GLU A 47 2.34 -9.99 4.45
CA GLU A 47 1.84 -8.96 5.36
C GLU A 47 1.51 -7.66 4.61
N PHE A 48 2.42 -7.18 3.75
CA PHE A 48 2.18 -5.98 2.94
C PHE A 48 0.96 -6.13 2.02
N VAL A 49 0.84 -7.26 1.32
CA VAL A 49 -0.27 -7.53 0.40
C VAL A 49 -1.61 -7.59 1.16
N ASP A 50 -1.63 -8.22 2.33
CA ASP A 50 -2.84 -8.34 3.13
C ASP A 50 -3.27 -6.99 3.72
N LEU A 51 -2.33 -6.18 4.22
CA LEU A 51 -2.63 -4.83 4.69
C LEU A 51 -3.21 -3.93 3.57
N VAL A 52 -2.66 -4.02 2.36
CA VAL A 52 -3.17 -3.28 1.19
C VAL A 52 -4.57 -3.74 0.81
N LYS A 53 -4.85 -5.05 0.81
CA LYS A 53 -6.20 -5.58 0.56
C LYS A 53 -7.20 -5.10 1.60
N GLN A 54 -6.79 -5.12 2.87
CA GLN A 54 -7.64 -4.68 3.98
C GLN A 54 -7.99 -3.19 3.86
N GLN A 55 -7.03 -2.36 3.46
CA GLN A 55 -7.28 -0.94 3.23
C GLN A 55 -8.25 -0.71 2.05
N ASP A 56 -8.08 -1.40 0.92
CA ASP A 56 -8.99 -1.29 -0.22
C ASP A 56 -10.43 -1.71 0.14
N GLN A 57 -10.57 -2.77 0.93
CA GLN A 57 -11.88 -3.21 1.43
C GLN A 57 -12.56 -2.17 2.33
N LEU A 58 -11.79 -1.50 3.21
CA LEU A 58 -12.34 -0.47 4.09
C LEU A 58 -12.73 0.79 3.30
N ILE A 59 -11.90 1.24 2.36
CA ILE A 59 -12.22 2.38 1.50
C ILE A 59 -13.53 2.14 0.72
N ARG A 60 -13.73 0.92 0.20
CA ARG A 60 -14.96 0.56 -0.52
C ARG A 60 -16.20 0.47 0.38
N ARG A 61 -16.03 0.28 1.68
CA ARG A 61 -17.12 0.20 2.67
C ARG A 61 -17.49 1.54 3.27
N LEU A 62 -16.73 2.60 2.96
CA LEU A 62 -17.04 3.93 3.44
C LEU A 62 -18.44 4.35 2.95
N PRO A 63 -19.32 4.80 3.87
CA PRO A 63 -20.72 5.10 3.57
C PRO A 63 -20.86 6.47 2.88
N PHE A 64 -20.19 6.67 1.75
CA PHE A 64 -20.25 7.91 0.97
C PHE A 64 -21.67 8.24 0.51
N ASP A 65 -22.47 7.21 0.27
CA ASP A 65 -23.89 7.27 -0.11
C ASP A 65 -24.81 7.75 1.03
N GLN A 66 -24.33 7.71 2.28
CA GLN A 66 -25.10 8.13 3.46
C GLN A 66 -24.74 9.54 3.94
N LEU A 67 -23.70 10.15 3.35
CA LEU A 67 -23.30 11.52 3.66
C LEU A 67 -24.21 12.51 2.94
N ASN A 68 -24.73 13.49 3.67
CA ASN A 68 -25.45 14.61 3.07
C ASN A 68 -24.48 15.72 2.62
N ALA A 69 -24.96 16.71 1.88
CA ALA A 69 -24.12 17.79 1.34
C ALA A 69 -23.40 18.61 2.44
N GLU A 70 -24.01 18.74 3.62
CA GLU A 70 -23.42 19.46 4.75
C GLU A 70 -22.29 18.65 5.40
N ASP A 71 -22.48 17.35 5.57
CA ASP A 71 -21.45 16.42 6.03
C ASP A 71 -20.26 16.41 5.07
N VAL A 72 -20.51 16.35 3.75
CA VAL A 72 -19.45 16.40 2.74
C VAL A 72 -18.67 17.72 2.81
N SER A 73 -19.37 18.84 3.01
CA SER A 73 -18.71 20.14 3.17
C SER A 73 -17.83 20.21 4.42
N GLN A 74 -18.23 19.57 5.52
CA GLN A 74 -17.45 19.56 6.76
C GLN A 74 -16.30 18.54 6.71
N LEU A 75 -16.47 17.44 5.98
CA LEU A 75 -15.48 16.38 5.84
C LEU A 75 -14.55 16.57 4.63
N GLN A 76 -14.70 17.67 3.88
CA GLN A 76 -13.97 17.90 2.63
C GLN A 76 -12.45 17.74 2.78
N ASP A 77 -11.87 18.31 3.83
CA ASP A 77 -10.43 18.19 4.10
C ASP A 77 -10.01 16.75 4.37
N LYS A 78 -10.84 15.98 5.08
CA LYS A 78 -10.59 14.57 5.39
C LYS A 78 -10.72 13.68 4.17
N ILE A 79 -11.70 13.96 3.31
CA ILE A 79 -11.87 13.29 2.03
C ILE A 79 -10.65 13.58 1.13
N ALA A 80 -10.18 14.82 1.08
CA ALA A 80 -8.98 15.19 0.33
C ALA A 80 -7.72 14.48 0.86
N GLN A 81 -7.56 14.42 2.19
CA GLN A 81 -6.48 13.65 2.83
C GLN A 81 -6.55 12.18 2.43
N LEU A 82 -7.73 11.55 2.50
CA LEU A 82 -7.94 10.16 2.10
C LEU A 82 -7.53 9.90 0.63
N GLN A 83 -7.88 10.81 -0.27
CA GLN A 83 -7.52 10.70 -1.68
C GLN A 83 -6.01 10.79 -1.90
N GLN A 84 -5.35 11.80 -1.30
CA GLN A 84 -3.90 11.97 -1.39
C GLN A 84 -3.16 10.74 -0.83
N HIS A 85 -3.66 10.24 0.29
CA HIS A 85 -3.19 9.05 0.96
C HIS A 85 -3.27 7.81 0.07
N HIS A 86 -4.43 7.56 -0.51
CA HIS A 86 -4.65 6.43 -1.42
C HIS A 86 -3.78 6.52 -2.68
N GLN A 87 -3.60 7.73 -3.23
CA GLN A 87 -2.73 7.96 -4.38
C GLN A 87 -1.27 7.65 -4.06
N THR A 88 -0.78 8.10 -2.90
CA THR A 88 0.58 7.84 -2.42
C THR A 88 0.83 6.34 -2.26
N LEU A 89 -0.14 5.62 -1.68
CA LEU A 89 -0.07 4.17 -1.52
C LEU A 89 -0.03 3.44 -2.86
N THR A 90 -0.88 3.86 -3.80
CA THR A 90 -0.90 3.29 -5.15
C THR A 90 0.45 3.46 -5.85
N GLN A 91 1.08 4.63 -5.71
CA GLN A 91 2.43 4.88 -6.22
C GLN A 91 3.47 3.98 -5.54
N ALA A 92 3.43 3.84 -4.21
CA ALA A 92 4.34 2.98 -3.47
C ALA A 92 4.21 1.50 -3.87
N ILE A 93 2.98 0.99 -4.02
CA ILE A 93 2.70 -0.37 -4.49
C ILE A 93 3.24 -0.57 -5.92
N ASN A 94 3.02 0.38 -6.83
CA ASN A 94 3.53 0.30 -8.19
C ASN A 94 5.05 0.30 -8.25
N HIS A 95 5.71 1.14 -7.44
CA HIS A 95 7.17 1.13 -7.31
C HIS A 95 7.68 -0.23 -6.81
N GLN A 96 7.02 -0.82 -5.81
CA GLN A 96 7.40 -2.13 -5.29
C GLN A 96 7.25 -3.23 -6.35
N LYS A 97 6.12 -3.26 -7.09
CA LYS A 97 5.93 -4.19 -8.22
C LYS A 97 7.04 -4.06 -9.27
N GLN A 98 7.43 -2.83 -9.61
CA GLN A 98 8.53 -2.60 -10.54
C GLN A 98 9.87 -3.11 -10.00
N ARG A 99 10.17 -2.92 -8.70
CA ARG A 99 11.38 -3.47 -8.06
C ARG A 99 11.42 -4.99 -8.13
N LEU A 100 10.32 -5.67 -7.83
CA LEU A 100 10.22 -7.14 -7.91
C LEU A 100 10.41 -7.66 -9.34
N LEU A 101 9.80 -7.01 -10.33
CA LEU A 101 9.99 -7.36 -11.75
C LEU A 101 11.45 -7.18 -12.19
N ASN A 102 12.10 -6.10 -11.72
CA ASN A 102 13.51 -5.83 -12.02
C ASN A 102 14.45 -6.84 -11.35
N GLN A 103 14.20 -7.22 -10.09
CA GLN A 103 14.96 -8.28 -9.40
C GLN A 103 14.78 -9.64 -10.09
N SER A 104 13.56 -10.03 -10.46
CA SER A 104 13.30 -11.27 -11.21
C SER A 104 14.04 -11.28 -12.54
N SER A 105 14.08 -10.15 -13.24
CA SER A 105 14.80 -10.00 -14.51
C SER A 105 16.31 -10.07 -14.34
N GLN A 106 16.86 -9.48 -13.26
CA GLN A 106 18.28 -9.56 -12.92
C GLN A 106 18.70 -10.98 -12.48
N SER A 107 17.90 -11.65 -11.66
CA SER A 107 18.11 -13.06 -11.25
C SER A 107 18.19 -13.99 -12.46
N LYS A 108 17.28 -13.85 -13.44
CA LYS A 108 17.33 -14.60 -14.70
C LYS A 108 18.58 -14.30 -15.54
N LYS A 109 19.05 -13.05 -15.55
CA LYS A 109 20.27 -12.66 -16.26
C LYS A 109 21.53 -13.21 -15.58
N ALA A 110 21.58 -13.18 -14.25
CA ALA A 110 22.64 -13.77 -13.44
C ALA A 110 22.71 -15.30 -13.60
N GLY A 111 21.56 -16.00 -13.60
CA GLY A 111 21.51 -17.44 -13.84
C GLY A 111 21.98 -17.84 -15.23
N ARG A 112 21.71 -17.02 -16.26
CA ARG A 112 22.23 -17.23 -17.63
C ARG A 112 23.73 -16.99 -17.73
N SER A 113 24.26 -15.95 -17.07
CA SER A 113 25.70 -15.69 -17.07
C SER A 113 26.46 -16.78 -16.32
N ILE A 114 25.97 -17.26 -15.17
CA ILE A 114 26.61 -18.33 -14.41
C ILE A 114 26.68 -19.64 -15.22
N LYS A 115 25.60 -20.02 -15.91
CA LYS A 115 25.60 -21.18 -16.81
C LYS A 115 26.58 -21.04 -17.98
N ALA A 116 26.69 -19.86 -18.57
CA ALA A 116 27.65 -19.59 -19.64
C ALA A 116 29.11 -19.65 -19.16
N TYR A 117 29.38 -19.17 -17.93
CA TYR A 117 30.70 -19.28 -17.30
C TYR A 117 31.05 -20.73 -16.92
N GLN A 118 30.09 -21.55 -16.47
CA GLN A 118 30.33 -22.98 -16.23
C GLN A 118 30.61 -23.75 -17.52
N GLN A 119 29.87 -23.49 -18.61
CA GLN A 119 30.10 -24.13 -19.91
C GLN A 119 31.46 -23.78 -20.55
N THR A 120 32.10 -22.67 -20.15
CA THR A 120 33.41 -22.27 -20.67
C THR A 120 34.57 -22.78 -19.81
N GLN A 121 34.31 -23.38 -18.65
CA GLN A 121 35.33 -24.02 -17.79
C GLN A 121 35.41 -25.54 -17.94
N ASP A 122 34.41 -26.16 -18.58
CA ASP A 122 34.34 -27.61 -18.87
C ASP A 122 34.90 -27.97 -20.28
N LEU A 123 35.57 -27.02 -20.95
CA LEU A 123 36.27 -27.16 -22.23
C LEU A 123 37.78 -27.05 -22.02
#